data_AF-A0A5C8D9C7-F1
#
_entry.id   AF-A0A5C8D9C7-F1
#
_cell.length_a   1.000
_cell.length_b   1.000
_cell.length_c   1.000
_cell.angle_alpha   90.00
_cell.angle_beta   90.00
_cell.angle_gamma   90.00
#
_symmetry.space_group_name_H-M   'P 1'
#
loop_
_entity.id
_entity.type
_entity.pdbx_description
1 polymer ?
#
loop_
_entity_poly.entity_id
_entity_poly.type
_entity_poly.pdbx_seq_one_letter_code
_entity_poly.pdbx_strand_id
1 'polypeptide(L)'
;MAEAHLRHLNLLILVGTWQSQADTATSFTFTDKGEITYDGVKATITDWDKNKDTTVNKFDVVLTFNFTSGKDEVTFSFTSSTTCIVTLKSKPGVYEPFKKQ
;
A
#
# COMPACT_ATOMS: atom_id res chain seq x y z
N MET A 1 -3.64 -2.44 -32.32
CA MET A 1 -4.18 -3.00 -31.07
C MET A 1 -3.16 -2.70 -29.98
N ALA A 2 -3.50 -1.86 -29.01
CA ALA A 2 -2.60 -1.56 -27.90
C ALA A 2 -2.83 -2.64 -26.83
N GLU A 3 -1.92 -3.60 -26.72
CA GLU A 3 -1.88 -4.50 -25.57
C GLU A 3 -1.53 -3.66 -24.35
N ALA A 4 -2.51 -3.49 -23.45
CA ALA A 4 -2.22 -3.06 -22.09
C ALA A 4 -1.39 -4.17 -21.44
N HIS A 5 -0.07 -4.07 -21.54
CA HIS A 5 0.86 -5.00 -20.93
C HIS A 5 0.63 -4.92 -19.41
N LEU A 6 -0.14 -5.88 -18.87
CA LEU A 6 -0.30 -6.07 -17.43
C LEU A 6 1.10 -6.27 -16.85
N ARG A 7 1.61 -5.25 -16.15
CA ARG A 7 2.91 -5.34 -15.51
C ARG A 7 2.73 -6.12 -14.22
N HIS A 8 3.31 -7.32 -14.18
CA HIS A 8 3.43 -8.05 -12.94
C HIS A 8 4.29 -7.27 -11.92
N LEU A 9 3.99 -7.44 -10.64
CA LEU A 9 4.62 -6.79 -9.50
C LEU A 9 5.58 -7.76 -8.84
N ASN A 10 6.88 -7.46 -8.84
CA ASN A 10 7.79 -7.97 -7.81
C ASN A 10 7.59 -7.10 -6.57
N LEU A 11 7.31 -7.66 -5.39
CA LEU A 11 6.94 -6.83 -4.23
C LEU A 11 8.05 -5.87 -3.78
N LEU A 12 9.32 -6.18 -4.02
CA LEU A 12 10.43 -5.23 -3.79
C LEU A 12 10.33 -3.97 -4.66
N ILE A 13 9.65 -4.04 -5.81
CA ILE A 13 9.39 -2.86 -6.65
C ILE A 13 8.44 -1.87 -5.97
N LEU A 14 7.68 -2.29 -4.96
CA LEU A 14 6.73 -1.45 -4.23
C LEU A 14 7.43 -0.58 -3.17
N VAL A 15 8.68 -0.89 -2.82
CA VAL A 15 9.49 -0.15 -1.85
C VAL A 15 9.64 1.30 -2.29
N GLY A 16 9.31 2.24 -1.40
CA GLY A 16 9.40 3.68 -1.66
C GLY A 16 8.31 4.48 -0.94
N THR A 17 8.26 5.76 -1.29
CA THR A 17 7.27 6.71 -0.77
C THR A 17 6.07 6.78 -1.70
N TRP A 18 4.87 6.78 -1.13
CA TRP A 18 3.60 6.82 -1.81
C TRP A 18 2.83 8.05 -1.33
N GLN A 19 2.44 8.90 -2.27
CA GLN A 19 1.76 10.18 -2.00
C GLN A 19 0.29 10.08 -2.40
N SER A 20 -0.60 10.51 -1.50
CA SER A 20 -2.02 10.62 -1.79
C SER A 20 -2.25 11.60 -2.94
N GLN A 21 -3.19 11.22 -3.80
CA GLN A 21 -3.67 12.04 -4.92
C GLN A 21 -4.96 12.77 -4.55
N ALA A 22 -5.55 12.48 -3.39
CA ALA A 22 -6.73 13.16 -2.87
C ALA A 22 -6.34 14.41 -2.05
N ASP A 23 -5.32 14.27 -1.21
CA ASP A 23 -4.71 15.39 -0.50
C ASP A 23 -3.18 15.23 -0.56
N THR A 24 -2.45 16.31 -0.84
CA THR A 24 -0.98 16.24 -0.97
C THR A 24 -0.28 16.16 0.40
N ALA A 25 -1.03 15.97 1.49
CA ALA A 25 -0.51 15.93 2.85
C ALA A 25 -0.30 14.48 3.32
N THR A 26 -1.15 13.55 2.89
CA THR A 26 -1.12 12.16 3.32
C THR A 26 -0.14 11.36 2.48
N SER A 27 0.78 10.67 3.14
CA SER A 27 1.73 9.77 2.49
C SER A 27 1.96 8.51 3.31
N PHE A 28 2.50 7.48 2.67
CA PHE A 28 3.07 6.34 3.36
C PHE A 28 4.38 5.89 2.74
N THR A 29 5.20 5.21 3.54
CA THR A 29 6.41 4.55 3.06
C THR A 29 6.26 3.04 3.14
N PHE A 30 6.69 2.32 2.12
CA PHE A 30 6.83 0.86 2.12
C PHE A 30 8.34 0.53 2.06
N THR A 31 8.85 -0.24 3.02
CA THR A 31 10.26 -0.66 3.10
C THR A 31 10.49 -2.08 2.57
N ASP A 32 11.75 -2.40 2.29
CA ASP A 32 12.22 -3.73 1.90
C ASP A 32 12.08 -4.80 3.00
N LYS A 33 11.73 -4.39 4.23
CA LYS A 33 11.45 -5.24 5.38
C LYS A 33 9.98 -5.63 5.51
N GLY A 34 9.12 -5.21 4.58
CA GLY A 34 7.69 -5.49 4.70
C GLY A 34 7.02 -4.57 5.73
N GLU A 35 7.55 -3.37 5.94
CA GLU A 35 6.95 -2.39 6.85
C GLU A 35 6.26 -1.28 6.06
N ILE A 36 5.07 -0.90 6.51
CA ILE A 36 4.35 0.28 6.03
C ILE A 36 4.26 1.29 7.17
N THR A 37 4.69 2.52 6.92
CA THR A 37 4.44 3.66 7.81
C THR A 37 3.41 4.56 7.16
N TYR A 38 2.21 4.63 7.72
CA TYR A 38 1.08 5.42 7.24
C TYR A 38 0.66 6.39 8.36
N ASP A 39 0.58 7.68 8.03
CA ASP A 39 0.29 8.76 8.99
C ASP A 39 1.17 8.70 10.26
N GLY A 40 2.47 8.45 10.05
CA GLY A 40 3.47 8.36 11.13
C GLY A 40 3.42 7.07 11.98
N VAL A 41 2.44 6.19 11.78
CA VAL A 41 2.31 4.92 12.50
C VAL A 41 2.82 3.78 11.64
N LYS A 42 3.60 2.87 12.22
CA LYS A 42 4.20 1.73 11.52
C LYS A 42 3.44 0.43 11.78
N ALA A 43 3.25 -0.37 10.74
CA ALA A 43 2.79 -1.76 10.81
C ALA A 43 3.65 -2.66 9.90
N THR A 44 3.71 -3.95 10.24
CA THR A 44 4.54 -4.94 9.53
C THR A 44 3.64 -5.99 8.88
N ILE A 45 3.97 -6.34 7.64
CA ILE A 45 3.32 -7.40 6.86
C ILE A 45 3.80 -8.76 7.36
N THR A 46 2.86 -9.59 7.81
CA THR A 46 3.16 -10.98 8.21
C THR A 46 3.66 -11.79 7.02
N ASP A 47 4.63 -12.68 7.26
CA ASP A 47 5.23 -13.56 6.24
C ASP A 47 5.88 -12.84 5.05
N TRP A 48 6.31 -11.58 5.22
CA TRP A 48 6.96 -10.80 4.16
C TRP A 48 8.14 -11.54 3.50
N ASP A 49 9.03 -12.13 4.29
CA ASP A 49 10.22 -12.82 3.77
C ASP A 49 9.89 -13.98 2.82
N LYS A 50 8.71 -14.60 2.98
CA LYS A 50 8.24 -15.67 2.08
C LYS A 50 7.66 -15.13 0.77
N ASN A 51 7.18 -13.88 0.79
CA ASN A 51 6.39 -13.30 -0.29
C ASN A 51 7.13 -12.22 -1.09
N LYS A 52 8.19 -11.62 -0.54
CA LYS A 52 8.84 -10.43 -1.13
C LYS A 52 9.34 -10.61 -2.57
N ASP A 53 9.73 -11.84 -2.94
CA ASP A 53 10.23 -12.19 -4.26
C ASP A 53 9.13 -12.75 -5.20
N THR A 54 7.88 -12.79 -4.73
CA THR A 54 6.75 -13.24 -5.56
C THR A 54 6.38 -12.19 -6.59
N THR A 55 5.93 -12.70 -7.74
CA THR A 55 5.45 -11.88 -8.85
C THR A 55 3.93 -12.01 -8.95
N VAL A 56 3.19 -10.92 -8.76
CA VAL A 56 1.72 -10.91 -8.72
C VAL A 56 1.12 -9.79 -9.56
N ASN A 57 -0.11 -9.94 -10.05
CA ASN A 57 -0.79 -8.87 -10.80
C ASN A 57 -1.34 -7.76 -9.88
N LYS A 58 -1.71 -8.14 -8.66
CA LYS A 58 -2.25 -7.28 -7.62
C LYS A 58 -1.74 -7.79 -6.28
N PHE A 59 -1.43 -6.86 -5.38
CA PHE A 59 -1.06 -7.19 -4.02
C PHE A 59 -1.95 -6.40 -3.06
N ASP A 60 -2.78 -7.11 -2.30
CA ASP A 60 -3.61 -6.53 -1.27
C ASP A 60 -3.01 -6.87 0.09
N VAL A 61 -2.83 -5.87 0.95
CA VAL A 61 -2.38 -6.10 2.32
C VAL A 61 -3.27 -5.35 3.30
N VAL A 62 -3.73 -6.08 4.30
CA VAL A 62 -4.58 -5.57 5.37
C VAL A 62 -3.72 -5.48 6.63
N LEU A 63 -3.56 -4.28 7.16
CA LEU A 63 -2.74 -4.01 8.33
C LEU A 63 -3.58 -3.28 9.38
N THR A 64 -3.28 -3.54 10.63
CA THR A 64 -3.92 -2.85 11.75
C THR A 64 -2.97 -1.79 12.30
N PHE A 65 -3.43 -0.55 12.39
CA PHE A 65 -2.67 0.59 12.94
C PHE A 65 -3.32 1.07 14.23
N ASN A 66 -2.48 1.50 15.17
CA ASN A 66 -2.93 2.17 16.40
C ASN A 66 -2.67 3.67 16.25
N PHE A 67 -3.61 4.38 15.64
CA PHE A 67 -3.54 5.83 15.52
C PHE A 67 -3.86 6.50 16.86
N THR A 68 -3.53 7.79 16.97
CA THR A 68 -3.92 8.60 18.13
C THR A 68 -5.44 8.64 18.33
N SER A 69 -6.21 8.57 17.24
CA SER A 69 -7.68 8.50 17.27
C SER A 69 -8.25 7.12 17.62
N GLY A 70 -7.40 6.09 17.72
CA GLY A 70 -7.81 4.72 17.98
C GLY A 70 -7.23 3.71 17.00
N LYS A 71 -7.56 2.45 17.24
CA LYS A 71 -7.14 1.31 16.41
C LYS A 71 -8.03 1.20 15.18
N ASP A 72 -7.43 1.07 13.99
CA ASP A 72 -8.16 0.85 12.74
C ASP A 72 -7.45 -0.17 11.84
N GLU A 73 -8.22 -0.76 10.93
CA GLU A 73 -7.75 -1.67 9.90
C GLU A 73 -7.69 -0.93 8.56
N VAL A 74 -6.52 -1.00 7.92
CA VAL A 74 -6.22 -0.28 6.68
C VAL A 74 -5.82 -1.30 5.62
N THR A 75 -6.50 -1.23 4.48
CA THR A 75 -6.20 -2.07 3.32
C THR A 75 -5.42 -1.24 2.30
N PHE A 76 -4.25 -1.72 1.89
CA PHE A 76 -3.46 -1.17 0.79
C PHE A 76 -3.60 -2.12 -0.40
N SER A 77 -4.25 -1.64 -1.47
CA SER A 77 -4.48 -2.40 -2.70
C SER A 77 -3.54 -1.91 -3.80
N PHE A 78 -2.39 -2.55 -3.96
CA PHE A 78 -1.43 -2.25 -5.02
C PHE A 78 -1.91 -2.85 -6.34
N THR A 79 -2.31 -1.99 -7.27
CA THR A 79 -2.80 -2.38 -8.61
C THR A 79 -1.73 -2.26 -9.68
N SER A 80 -0.63 -1.57 -9.39
CA SER A 80 0.56 -1.51 -10.23
C SER A 80 1.81 -1.19 -9.39
N SER A 81 3.00 -1.14 -10.00
CA SER A 81 4.24 -0.73 -9.33
C SER A 81 4.26 0.75 -8.94
N THR A 82 3.24 1.51 -9.37
CA THR A 82 3.14 2.96 -9.20
C THR A 82 1.78 3.43 -8.68
N THR A 83 0.80 2.53 -8.54
CA THR A 83 -0.57 2.86 -8.15
C THR A 83 -1.03 1.98 -6.98
N CYS A 84 -1.57 2.62 -5.95
CA CYS A 84 -2.16 1.97 -4.78
C CYS A 84 -3.49 2.65 -4.44
N ILE A 85 -4.45 1.91 -3.91
CA ILE A 85 -5.68 2.44 -3.31
C ILE A 85 -5.68 2.04 -1.83
N VAL A 86 -5.86 3.01 -0.95
CA VAL A 86 -5.95 2.80 0.49
C VAL A 86 -7.37 3.00 0.96
N THR A 87 -7.84 2.12 1.83
CA THR A 87 -9.16 2.22 2.47
C THR A 87 -9.05 1.97 3.96
N LEU A 88 -9.76 2.77 4.76
CA LEU A 88 -9.87 2.60 6.21
C LEU A 88 -11.21 1.91 6.53
N LYS A 89 -11.19 0.87 7.37
CA LYS A 89 -12.40 0.16 7.79
C LYS A 89 -13.38 1.07 8.53
N SER A 90 -12.87 2.03 9.31
CA SER A 90 -13.69 3.03 9.99
C SER A 90 -14.38 4.02 9.04
N LYS A 91 -13.95 4.13 7.78
CA LYS A 91 -14.48 5.05 6.76
C LYS A 91 -14.94 4.30 5.50
N PRO A 92 -16.02 3.49 5.58
CA PRO A 92 -16.49 2.73 4.43
C PRO A 92 -16.89 3.64 3.27
N GLY A 93 -16.55 3.23 2.04
CA GLY A 93 -16.83 3.99 0.82
C GLY A 93 -15.82 5.12 0.51
N VAL A 94 -14.85 5.38 1.39
CA VAL A 94 -13.74 6.29 1.12
C VAL A 94 -12.58 5.50 0.52
N TYR A 95 -12.21 5.86 -0.71
CA TYR A 95 -11.09 5.28 -1.44
C TYR A 95 -10.06 6.37 -1.68
N GLU A 96 -8.89 6.22 -1.08
CA GLU A 96 -7.83 7.20 -1.21
C GLU A 96 -6.79 6.69 -2.23
N PRO A 97 -6.66 7.33 -3.41
CA PRO A 97 -5.69 6.93 -4.41
C PRO A 97 -4.29 7.45 -4.05
N PHE A 98 -3.27 6.59 -4.19
CA PHE A 98 -1.87 6.92 -3.98
C PHE A 98 -1.03 6.63 -5.23
N LYS A 99 -0.02 7.48 -5.46
CA LYS A 99 1.05 7.23 -6.45
C LYS A 99 2.42 7.17 -5.81
N LYS A 100 3.23 6.23 -6.29
CA LYS A 100 4.64 6.16 -5.93
C LYS A 100 5.38 7.41 -6.43
N GLN A 101 6.23 7.98 -5.58
CA GLN A 101 7.10 9.12 -5.90
C GLN A 101 8.37 8.68 -6.64
#